data_AF-A0A1G2XSB2-F1
#
_entry.id   AF-A0A1G2XSB2-F1
#
_cell.length_a   1.000
_cell.length_b   1.000
_cell.length_c   1.000
_cell.angle_alpha   90.00
_cell.angle_beta   90.00
_cell.angle_gamma   90.00
#
_symmetry.space_group_name_H-M   'P 1'
#
loop_
_entity.id
_entity.type
_entity.pdbx_description
1 polymer ?
#
loop_
_entity_poly.entity_id
_entity_poly.type
_entity_poly.pdbx_seq_one_letter_code
_entity_poly.pdbx_strand_id
1 'polypeptide(L)'
;MYMRPLLGLGERCNLETACQEHGINFNYQSAHMAASDAEASAKLMEYYLKIISDKKIYTFGELASLKSYKFMNSFGYAPLPKAELFHLKKSEKYLSRANYKTVVCDSERQAINEYWDALRTVLADLDITEQELQYVLDIRRKIQLPKEKIRMLHAKIFASGISQFISDQNFDDKEVSKLGKLFKCLSKLGWAPGE
;
A
#
# COMPACT_ATOMS: atom_id res chain seq x y z
N MET A 1 -3.73 1.99 26.33
CA MET A 1 -4.07 3.35 25.90
C MET A 1 -3.76 4.34 27.00
N TYR A 2 -2.80 5.27 26.81
CA TYR A 2 -2.39 6.22 27.85
C TYR A 2 -3.33 7.43 28.01
N MET A 3 -4.10 7.77 26.97
CA MET A 3 -5.06 8.89 27.01
C MET A 3 -6.18 8.68 28.04
N ARG A 4 -6.61 7.43 28.25
CA ARG A 4 -7.69 7.08 29.17
C ARG A 4 -7.39 7.49 30.62
N PRO A 5 -6.29 7.03 31.25
CA PRO A 5 -5.93 7.48 32.60
C PRO A 5 -5.51 8.94 32.65
N LEU A 6 -4.94 9.48 31.57
CA LEU A 6 -4.57 10.91 31.49
C LEU A 6 -5.80 11.82 31.61
N LEU A 7 -6.90 11.44 30.95
CA LEU A 7 -8.18 12.15 31.02
C LEU A 7 -9.02 11.75 32.23
N GLY A 8 -8.54 10.86 33.10
CA GLY A 8 -9.28 10.38 34.27
C GLY A 8 -10.51 9.52 33.92
N LEU A 9 -10.48 8.82 32.78
CA LEU A 9 -11.57 7.95 32.30
C LEU A 9 -11.46 6.50 32.77
N GLY A 10 -10.47 6.17 33.59
CA GLY A 10 -10.22 4.81 34.09
C GLY A 10 -8.74 4.43 34.02
N GLU A 11 -8.46 3.15 34.25
CA GLU A 11 -7.10 2.61 34.20
C GLU A 11 -6.60 2.41 32.77
N ARG A 12 -5.32 2.06 32.64
CA ARG A 12 -4.74 1.73 31.33
C ARG A 12 -5.25 0.37 30.87
N CYS A 13 -6.03 0.36 29.79
CA CYS A 13 -6.47 -0.87 29.11
C CYS A 13 -5.94 -0.95 27.66
N ASN A 14 -6.21 -2.06 26.97
CA ASN A 14 -5.92 -2.24 25.54
C ASN A 14 -6.94 -1.47 24.67
N LEU A 15 -6.77 -1.47 23.34
CA LEU A 15 -7.67 -0.76 22.43
C LEU A 15 -9.10 -1.33 22.48
N GLU A 16 -9.21 -2.65 22.50
CA GLU A 16 -10.47 -3.38 22.52
C GLU A 16 -11.35 -3.00 23.71
N THR A 17 -10.82 -3.15 24.93
CA THR A 17 -11.50 -2.75 26.17
C THR A 17 -11.83 -1.26 26.16
N ALA A 18 -10.93 -0.42 25.63
CA ALA A 18 -11.16 1.01 25.55
C ALA A 18 -12.34 1.38 24.63
N CYS A 19 -12.51 0.67 23.51
CA CYS A 19 -13.61 0.83 22.58
C CYS A 19 -14.93 0.28 23.15
N GLN A 20 -14.90 -0.89 23.80
CA GLN A 20 -16.05 -1.51 24.47
C GLN A 20 -16.68 -0.58 25.51
N GLU A 21 -15.87 -0.05 26.42
CA GLU A 21 -16.32 0.83 27.50
C GLU A 21 -16.92 2.16 27.01
N HIS A 22 -16.69 2.53 25.74
CA HIS A 22 -17.23 3.76 25.14
C HIS A 22 -18.25 3.50 24.03
N GLY A 23 -18.73 2.26 23.89
CA GLY A 23 -19.77 1.89 22.92
C GLY A 23 -19.32 2.04 21.47
N ILE A 24 -18.02 1.96 21.19
CA ILE A 24 -17.50 2.03 19.83
C ILE A 24 -17.63 0.63 19.23
N ASN A 25 -18.53 0.48 18.26
CA ASN A 25 -18.75 -0.76 17.54
C ASN A 25 -17.47 -1.21 16.83
N PHE A 26 -16.78 -2.17 17.43
CA PHE A 26 -15.60 -2.82 16.91
C PHE A 26 -15.99 -4.21 16.43
N ASN A 27 -15.83 -4.49 15.13
CA ASN A 27 -16.06 -5.83 14.62
C ASN A 27 -14.88 -6.73 15.03
N TYR A 28 -15.07 -7.55 16.05
CA TYR A 28 -14.05 -8.46 16.60
C TYR A 28 -13.51 -9.44 15.58
N GLN A 29 -14.30 -9.80 14.55
CA GLN A 29 -13.84 -10.71 13.49
C GLN A 29 -12.76 -10.07 12.60
N SER A 30 -12.62 -8.74 12.64
CA SER A 30 -11.55 -7.98 11.96
C SER A 30 -10.45 -7.48 12.90
N ALA A 31 -10.47 -7.88 14.18
CA ALA A 31 -9.38 -7.59 15.10
C ALA A 31 -8.07 -8.14 14.50
N HIS A 32 -6.99 -7.33 14.54
CA HIS A 32 -5.68 -7.59 13.91
C HIS A 32 -5.54 -7.25 12.42
N MET A 33 -6.56 -6.68 11.77
CA MET A 33 -6.33 -5.96 10.52
C MET A 33 -5.91 -4.52 10.83
N ALA A 34 -4.73 -4.11 10.37
CA ALA A 34 -4.18 -2.78 10.64
C ALA A 34 -5.14 -1.64 10.24
N ALA A 35 -5.92 -1.82 9.17
CA ALA A 35 -6.93 -0.85 8.75
C ALA A 35 -8.08 -0.72 9.76
N SER A 36 -8.58 -1.84 10.28
CA SER A 36 -9.67 -1.87 11.26
C SER A 36 -9.21 -1.31 12.62
N ASP A 37 -8.00 -1.64 13.06
CA ASP A 37 -7.42 -1.10 14.29
C ASP A 37 -7.20 0.42 14.19
N ALA A 38 -6.80 0.91 13.00
CA ALA A 38 -6.65 2.34 12.73
C ALA A 38 -8.01 3.06 12.77
N GLU A 39 -9.05 2.49 12.15
CA GLU A 39 -10.40 3.04 12.18
C GLU A 39 -10.95 3.10 13.63
N ALA A 40 -10.78 2.02 14.39
CA ALA A 40 -11.24 1.97 15.78
C ALA A 40 -10.51 2.98 16.67
N SER A 41 -9.20 3.10 16.48
CA SER A 41 -8.38 4.10 17.17
C SER A 41 -8.78 5.53 16.82
N ALA A 42 -9.14 5.80 15.56
CA ALA A 42 -9.62 7.11 15.13
C ALA A 42 -10.95 7.48 15.81
N LYS A 43 -11.93 6.58 15.82
CA LYS A 43 -13.21 6.77 16.53
C LYS A 43 -13.01 7.00 18.03
N LEU A 44 -12.08 6.27 18.64
CA LEU A 44 -11.73 6.44 20.04
C LEU A 44 -11.08 7.79 20.31
N MET A 45 -10.24 8.28 19.38
CA MET A 45 -9.64 9.61 19.48
C MET A 45 -10.69 10.72 19.40
N GLU A 46 -11.69 10.61 18.53
CA GLU A 46 -12.80 11.59 18.46
C GLU A 46 -13.51 11.72 19.82
N TYR A 47 -13.76 10.59 20.49
CA TYR A 47 -14.31 10.59 21.84
C TYR A 47 -13.38 11.30 22.85
N TYR A 48 -12.08 11.01 22.82
CA TYR A 48 -11.11 11.69 23.70
C TYR A 48 -11.01 13.19 23.44
N LEU A 49 -11.07 13.62 22.17
CA LEU A 49 -11.07 15.04 21.81
C LEU A 49 -12.30 15.75 22.36
N LYS A 50 -13.47 15.11 22.34
CA LYS A 50 -14.68 15.64 22.98
C LYS A 50 -14.47 15.85 24.48
N ILE A 51 -13.92 14.85 25.19
CA ILE A 51 -13.63 14.95 26.63
C ILE A 51 -12.60 16.05 26.93
N ILE A 52 -11.57 16.20 26.10
CA ILE A 52 -10.58 17.27 26.20
C ILE A 52 -11.25 18.65 26.08
N SER A 53 -12.14 18.80 25.09
CA SER A 53 -12.93 20.02 24.90
C SER A 53 -13.84 20.31 26.08
N ASP A 54 -14.58 19.31 26.56
CA ASP A 54 -15.49 19.44 27.71
C ASP A 54 -14.74 19.84 28.99
N LYS A 55 -13.50 19.36 29.14
CA LYS A 55 -12.59 19.73 30.23
C LYS A 55 -11.86 21.06 30.03
N LYS A 56 -12.13 21.77 28.93
CA LYS A 56 -11.51 23.06 28.58
C LYS A 56 -9.98 22.97 28.52
N ILE A 57 -9.46 21.88 27.99
CA ILE A 57 -8.02 21.68 27.74
C ILE A 57 -7.77 22.10 26.28
N TYR A 58 -7.04 23.19 26.09
CA TYR A 58 -6.82 23.79 24.78
C TYR A 58 -5.39 23.58 24.26
N THR A 59 -4.47 23.22 25.15
CA THR A 59 -3.05 23.07 24.83
C THR A 59 -2.50 21.72 25.28
N PHE A 60 -1.44 21.27 24.61
CA PHE A 60 -0.70 20.08 25.05
C PHE A 60 -0.06 20.27 26.43
N GLY A 61 0.29 21.50 26.80
CA GLY A 61 0.83 21.81 28.14
C GLY A 61 -0.20 21.57 29.25
N GLU A 62 -1.45 21.99 29.03
CA GLU A 62 -2.56 21.71 29.94
C GLU A 62 -2.90 20.22 30.01
N LEU A 63 -2.82 19.51 28.88
CA LEU A 63 -3.02 18.06 28.86
C LEU A 63 -1.92 17.33 29.65
N ALA A 64 -0.66 17.76 29.48
CA ALA A 64 0.50 17.18 30.16
C ALA A 64 0.53 17.47 31.66
N SER A 65 -0.11 18.56 32.12
CA SER A 65 -0.18 18.90 33.54
C SER A 65 -1.14 18.00 34.33
N LEU A 66 -2.06 17.27 33.66
CA LEU A 66 -3.01 16.37 34.32
C LEU A 66 -2.33 15.19 35.03
N LYS A 67 -1.26 14.64 34.45
CA LYS A 67 -0.50 13.51 34.99
C LYS A 67 0.97 13.58 34.55
N SER A 68 1.87 13.27 35.47
CA SER A 68 3.30 13.17 35.17
C SER A 68 3.66 11.79 34.64
N TYR A 69 3.73 11.65 33.31
CA TYR A 69 4.31 10.47 32.67
C TYR A 69 5.71 10.79 32.13
N LYS A 70 6.61 9.79 32.11
CA LYS A 70 7.98 9.94 31.58
C LYS A 70 8.02 10.49 30.15
N PHE A 71 7.01 10.16 29.33
CA PHE A 71 6.91 10.62 27.95
C PHE A 71 6.35 12.05 27.81
N MET A 72 5.83 12.70 28.86
CA MET A 72 5.33 14.07 28.75
C MET A 72 6.42 15.06 28.36
N ASN A 73 7.66 14.80 28.81
CA ASN A 73 8.83 15.55 28.39
C ASN A 73 9.03 15.49 26.88
N SER A 74 8.60 14.40 26.21
CA SER A 74 8.74 14.23 24.75
C SER A 74 7.90 15.24 23.95
N PHE A 75 6.79 15.76 24.53
CA PHE A 75 5.95 16.76 23.84
C PHE A 75 6.63 18.12 23.66
N GLY A 76 7.67 18.41 24.47
CA GLY A 76 8.50 19.61 24.28
C GLY A 76 9.51 19.48 23.14
N TYR A 77 9.70 18.27 22.57
CA TYR A 77 10.61 18.05 21.46
C TYR A 77 9.84 18.16 20.14
N ALA A 78 10.45 18.81 19.15
CA ALA A 78 9.92 18.78 17.80
C ALA A 78 9.83 17.32 17.32
N PRO A 79 8.66 16.85 16.83
CA PRO A 79 8.44 15.43 16.48
C PRO A 79 9.40 14.95 15.39
N LEU A 80 9.87 15.88 14.56
CA LEU A 80 10.99 15.69 13.66
C LEU A 80 11.91 16.91 13.76
N PRO A 81 13.24 16.71 13.83
CA PRO A 81 14.18 17.79 13.58
C PRO A 81 13.89 18.45 12.24
N LYS A 82 14.22 19.74 12.13
CA LYS A 82 14.10 20.43 10.84
C LYS A 82 14.99 19.74 9.79
N ALA A 83 14.61 19.86 8.51
CA ALA A 83 15.28 19.21 7.40
C ALA A 83 16.79 19.49 7.34
N GLU A 84 17.21 20.67 7.81
CA GLU A 84 18.61 21.09 7.85
C GLU A 84 19.46 20.18 8.75
N LEU A 85 18.88 19.65 9.83
CA LEU A 85 19.59 18.77 10.76
C LEU A 85 19.92 17.41 10.13
N PHE A 86 19.15 16.99 9.13
CA PHE A 86 19.38 15.77 8.37
C PHE A 86 20.10 16.02 7.03
N HIS A 87 20.54 17.26 6.78
CA HIS A 87 21.10 17.67 5.49
C HIS A 87 20.18 17.39 4.29
N LEU A 88 18.87 17.36 4.51
CA LEU A 88 17.89 17.10 3.47
C LEU A 88 17.64 18.38 2.67
N LYS A 89 17.76 18.29 1.35
CA LYS A 89 17.40 19.37 0.42
C LYS A 89 15.99 19.15 -0.12
N LYS A 90 15.26 20.24 -0.36
CA LYS A 90 13.96 20.19 -1.04
C LYS A 90 14.15 19.54 -2.42
N SER A 91 13.40 18.47 -2.68
CA SER A 91 13.37 17.85 -4.01
C SER A 91 12.32 18.53 -4.87
N GLU A 92 12.73 19.12 -5.98
CA GLU A 92 11.80 19.64 -6.98
C GLU A 92 11.17 18.53 -7.83
N LYS A 93 11.82 17.36 -7.85
CA LYS A 93 11.38 16.18 -8.62
C LYS A 93 10.19 15.47 -7.97
N TYR A 94 10.10 15.50 -6.64
CA TYR A 94 9.04 14.84 -5.88
C TYR A 94 8.30 15.88 -5.05
N LEU A 95 7.30 16.52 -5.67
CA LEU A 95 6.43 17.47 -4.98
C LEU A 95 5.45 16.76 -4.05
N SER A 96 5.19 17.37 -2.90
CA SER A 96 4.09 17.01 -2.01
C SER A 96 2.78 16.91 -2.79
N ARG A 97 2.01 15.84 -2.56
CA ARG A 97 0.68 15.63 -3.18
C ARG A 97 -0.33 16.75 -2.89
N ALA A 98 -0.03 17.66 -1.96
CA ALA A 98 -0.90 18.78 -1.58
C ALA A 98 -1.31 19.69 -2.75
N ASN A 99 -0.53 19.74 -3.83
CA ASN A 99 -0.85 20.52 -5.04
C ASN A 99 -0.96 19.65 -6.30
N TYR A 100 -1.23 18.35 -6.15
CA TYR A 100 -1.39 17.47 -7.30
C TYR A 100 -2.66 17.86 -8.08
N LYS A 101 -2.48 18.57 -9.19
CA LYS A 101 -3.52 18.67 -10.21
C LYS A 101 -3.59 17.31 -10.89
N THR A 102 -4.79 16.71 -10.94
CA THR A 102 -5.05 15.51 -11.73
C THR A 102 -4.62 15.77 -13.16
N VAL A 103 -3.44 15.26 -13.52
CA VAL A 103 -3.01 15.23 -14.91
C VAL A 103 -4.01 14.34 -15.62
N VAL A 104 -4.63 14.87 -16.68
CA VAL A 104 -5.48 14.09 -17.57
C VAL A 104 -4.62 12.93 -18.06
N CYS A 105 -4.87 11.74 -17.52
CA CYS A 105 -4.13 10.55 -17.89
C CYS A 105 -4.54 10.21 -19.31
N ASP A 106 -3.56 10.13 -20.21
CA ASP A 106 -3.76 9.59 -21.54
C ASP A 106 -4.41 8.20 -21.41
N SER A 107 -5.63 8.07 -21.95
CA SER A 107 -6.44 6.85 -21.84
C SER A 107 -5.73 5.64 -22.41
N GLU A 108 -4.91 5.84 -23.45
CA GLU A 108 -4.11 4.78 -24.03
C GLU A 108 -2.98 4.34 -23.10
N ARG A 109 -2.30 5.29 -22.45
CA ARG A 109 -1.26 4.98 -21.47
C ARG A 109 -1.83 4.24 -20.26
N GLN A 110 -3.04 4.60 -19.83
CA GLN A 110 -3.75 3.89 -18.78
C GLN A 110 -4.09 2.46 -19.20
N ALA A 111 -4.63 2.27 -20.40
CA ALA A 111 -4.92 0.95 -20.97
C ALA A 111 -3.66 0.06 -21.07
N ILE A 112 -2.53 0.64 -21.49
CA ILE A 112 -1.23 -0.05 -21.53
C ILE A 112 -0.80 -0.52 -20.14
N ASN A 113 -0.91 0.36 -19.13
CA ASN A 113 -0.52 0.03 -17.76
C ASN A 113 -1.45 -1.04 -17.17
N GLU A 114 -2.77 -0.93 -17.36
CA GLU A 114 -3.75 -1.90 -16.86
C GLU A 114 -3.49 -3.30 -17.42
N TYR A 115 -3.23 -3.41 -18.73
CA TYR A 115 -2.88 -4.69 -19.34
C TYR A 115 -1.51 -5.23 -18.89
N TRP A 116 -0.53 -4.34 -18.74
CA TRP A 116 0.80 -4.70 -18.25
C TRP A 116 0.76 -5.28 -16.85
N ASP A 117 0.00 -4.66 -15.94
CA ASP A 117 -0.14 -5.12 -14.57
C ASP A 117 -0.88 -6.47 -14.51
N ALA A 118 -1.90 -6.66 -15.35
CA ALA A 118 -2.59 -7.94 -15.49
C ALA A 118 -1.65 -9.05 -15.97
N LEU A 119 -0.85 -8.80 -17.00
CA LEU A 119 0.14 -9.76 -17.50
C LEU A 119 1.19 -10.11 -16.43
N ARG A 120 1.69 -9.12 -15.69
CA ARG A 120 2.66 -9.37 -14.61
C ARG A 120 2.07 -10.19 -13.48
N THR A 121 0.81 -9.96 -13.15
CA THR A 121 0.12 -10.69 -12.09
C THR A 121 -0.03 -12.16 -12.48
N VAL A 122 -0.51 -12.43 -13.68
CA VAL A 122 -0.76 -13.80 -14.17
C VAL A 122 0.53 -14.57 -14.49
N LEU A 123 1.65 -13.88 -14.73
CA LEU A 123 2.95 -14.53 -14.99
C LEU A 123 3.86 -14.58 -13.76
N ALA A 124 3.39 -14.16 -12.57
CA ALA A 124 4.22 -14.08 -11.37
C ALA A 124 4.71 -15.46 -10.89
N ASP A 125 3.88 -16.49 -11.02
CA ASP A 125 4.15 -17.86 -10.58
C ASP A 125 4.51 -18.83 -11.72
N LEU A 126 4.41 -18.36 -12.97
CA LEU A 126 4.63 -19.14 -14.19
C LEU A 126 3.67 -20.33 -14.37
N ASP A 127 2.44 -20.23 -13.85
CA ASP A 127 1.38 -21.20 -14.11
C ASP A 127 0.03 -20.52 -14.31
N ILE A 128 -0.42 -20.43 -15.56
CA ILE A 128 -1.68 -19.77 -15.88
C ILE A 128 -2.85 -20.75 -15.74
N THR A 129 -3.73 -20.45 -14.79
CA THR A 129 -5.04 -21.09 -14.62
C THR A 129 -6.06 -20.59 -15.65
N GLU A 130 -7.14 -21.34 -15.87
CA GLU A 130 -8.21 -20.95 -16.81
C GLU A 130 -8.89 -19.63 -16.39
N GLN A 131 -9.01 -19.39 -15.09
CA GLN A 131 -9.62 -18.16 -14.55
C GLN A 131 -8.74 -16.93 -14.85
N GLU A 132 -7.42 -17.06 -14.71
CA GLU A 132 -6.46 -16.00 -15.01
C GLU A 132 -6.35 -15.72 -16.51
N LEU A 133 -6.40 -16.78 -17.33
CA LEU A 133 -6.48 -16.64 -18.78
C LEU A 133 -7.72 -15.84 -19.18
N GLN A 134 -8.89 -16.20 -18.64
CA GLN A 134 -10.13 -15.48 -18.91
C GLN A 134 -10.06 -14.02 -18.44
N TYR A 135 -9.50 -13.76 -17.27
CA TYR A 135 -9.28 -12.40 -16.75
C TYR A 135 -8.44 -11.54 -17.70
N VAL A 136 -7.33 -12.06 -18.22
CA VAL A 136 -6.46 -11.32 -19.16
C VAL A 136 -7.17 -11.10 -20.50
N LEU A 137 -7.96 -12.06 -20.97
CA LEU A 137 -8.77 -11.91 -22.18
C LEU A 137 -9.87 -10.86 -22.01
N ASP A 138 -10.48 -10.76 -20.83
CA ASP A 138 -11.49 -9.75 -20.51
C ASP A 138 -10.90 -8.35 -20.51
N ILE A 139 -9.73 -8.17 -19.88
CA ILE A 139 -9.00 -6.91 -19.92
C ILE A 139 -8.63 -6.54 -21.35
N ARG A 140 -8.12 -7.51 -22.14
CA ARG A 140 -7.79 -7.31 -23.55
C ARG A 140 -8.99 -6.82 -24.37
N ARG A 141 -10.19 -7.37 -24.12
CA ARG A 141 -11.44 -6.94 -24.76
C ARG A 141 -11.86 -5.53 -24.32
N LYS A 142 -11.67 -5.21 -23.03
CA LYS A 142 -12.03 -3.92 -22.43
C LYS A 142 -11.17 -2.76 -22.95
N ILE A 143 -9.85 -2.94 -23.01
CA ILE A 143 -8.90 -1.85 -23.30
C ILE A 143 -8.78 -1.50 -24.79
N GLN A 144 -9.27 -2.35 -25.69
CA GLN A 144 -9.28 -2.16 -27.15
C GLN A 144 -7.92 -1.72 -27.76
N LEU A 145 -6.79 -2.20 -27.20
CA LEU A 145 -5.47 -1.86 -27.73
C LEU A 145 -5.22 -2.50 -29.10
N PRO A 146 -4.49 -1.82 -30.01
CA PRO A 146 -4.01 -2.41 -31.24
C PRO A 146 -3.20 -3.70 -31.00
N LYS A 147 -3.29 -4.66 -31.92
CA LYS A 147 -2.62 -5.96 -31.80
C LYS A 147 -1.10 -5.80 -31.67
N GLU A 148 -0.53 -4.79 -32.29
CA GLU A 148 0.89 -4.42 -32.27
C GLU A 148 1.32 -4.02 -30.86
N LYS A 149 0.51 -3.22 -30.15
CA LYS A 149 0.80 -2.80 -28.77
C LYS A 149 0.69 -3.97 -27.80
N ILE A 150 -0.27 -4.87 -28.02
CA ILE A 150 -0.39 -6.11 -27.25
C ILE A 150 0.87 -6.96 -27.47
N ARG A 151 1.27 -7.21 -28.72
CA ARG A 151 2.51 -7.95 -29.04
C ARG A 151 3.76 -7.32 -28.41
N MET A 152 3.86 -5.99 -28.44
CA MET A 152 4.95 -5.26 -27.79
C MET A 152 4.98 -5.52 -26.27
N LEU A 153 3.83 -5.54 -25.59
CA LEU A 153 3.76 -5.80 -24.15
C LEU A 153 4.13 -7.25 -23.81
N HIS A 154 3.72 -8.21 -24.63
CA HIS A 154 4.15 -9.60 -24.51
C HIS A 154 5.66 -9.76 -24.71
N ALA A 155 6.22 -9.13 -25.74
CA ALA A 155 7.67 -9.11 -25.96
C ALA A 155 8.42 -8.45 -24.77
N LYS A 156 7.86 -7.37 -24.22
CA LYS A 156 8.43 -6.67 -23.07
C LYS A 156 8.45 -7.55 -21.82
N ILE A 157 7.37 -8.31 -21.54
CA ILE A 157 7.35 -9.18 -20.36
C ILE A 157 8.29 -10.36 -20.52
N PHE A 158 8.39 -10.91 -21.73
CA PHE A 158 9.37 -11.95 -22.04
C PHE A 158 10.80 -11.47 -21.83
N ALA A 159 11.16 -10.31 -22.38
CA ALA A 159 12.47 -9.71 -22.18
C ALA A 159 12.75 -9.42 -20.70
N SER A 160 11.74 -8.94 -19.96
CA SER A 160 11.85 -8.72 -18.51
C SER A 160 12.05 -10.02 -17.72
N GLY A 161 11.39 -11.11 -18.12
CA GLY A 161 11.57 -12.43 -17.51
C GLY A 161 12.96 -12.99 -17.79
N ILE A 162 13.42 -12.94 -19.05
CA ILE A 162 14.76 -13.38 -19.45
C ILE A 162 15.86 -12.60 -18.72
N SER A 163 15.69 -11.29 -18.55
CA SER A 163 16.70 -10.44 -17.91
C SER A 163 17.02 -10.89 -16.48
N GLN A 164 16.11 -11.58 -15.80
CA GLN A 164 16.33 -12.13 -14.46
C GLN A 164 17.27 -13.35 -14.46
N PHE A 165 17.35 -14.07 -15.58
CA PHE A 165 18.20 -15.27 -15.73
C PHE A 165 19.58 -14.95 -16.31
N ILE A 166 19.75 -13.78 -16.95
CA ILE A 166 21.01 -13.40 -17.59
C ILE A 166 21.99 -12.74 -16.59
N SER A 167 21.51 -12.21 -15.46
CA SER A 167 22.35 -11.41 -14.55
C SER A 167 23.60 -12.13 -14.06
N ASP A 168 23.50 -13.44 -13.86
CA ASP A 168 24.54 -14.25 -13.20
C ASP A 168 25.41 -15.02 -14.22
N GLN A 169 25.15 -14.83 -15.52
CA GLN A 169 25.85 -15.43 -16.68
C GLN A 169 25.95 -16.97 -16.67
N ASN A 170 25.24 -17.64 -15.78
CA ASN A 170 25.15 -19.09 -15.69
C ASN A 170 23.70 -19.51 -15.89
N PHE A 171 23.48 -20.59 -16.63
CA PHE A 171 22.17 -21.20 -16.84
C PHE A 171 22.14 -22.58 -16.20
N ASP A 172 21.32 -22.76 -15.17
CA ASP A 172 21.08 -24.08 -14.59
C ASP A 172 19.83 -24.78 -15.18
N ASP A 173 19.70 -26.08 -14.95
CA ASP A 173 18.54 -26.86 -15.45
C ASP A 173 17.19 -26.34 -14.91
N LYS A 174 17.18 -25.71 -13.73
CA LYS A 174 15.98 -25.15 -13.12
C LYS A 174 15.54 -23.88 -13.85
N GLU A 175 16.47 -23.05 -14.28
CA GLU A 175 16.24 -21.84 -15.06
C GLU A 175 15.75 -22.18 -16.47
N VAL A 176 16.35 -23.19 -17.11
CA VAL A 176 15.85 -23.73 -18.39
C VAL A 176 14.39 -24.20 -18.25
N SER A 177 14.08 -24.92 -17.17
CA SER A 177 12.71 -25.35 -16.88
C SER A 177 11.75 -24.17 -16.67
N LYS A 178 12.16 -23.14 -15.92
CA LYS A 178 11.38 -21.91 -15.70
C LYS A 178 11.14 -21.14 -17.00
N LEU A 179 12.16 -21.01 -17.86
CA LEU A 179 11.99 -20.40 -19.18
C LEU A 179 11.01 -21.19 -20.06
N GLY A 180 11.08 -22.52 -20.02
CA GLY A 180 10.12 -23.38 -20.70
C GLY A 180 8.68 -23.16 -20.22
N LYS A 181 8.49 -22.98 -18.90
CA LYS A 181 7.18 -22.62 -18.32
C LYS A 181 6.72 -21.23 -18.77
N LEU A 182 7.60 -20.23 -18.74
CA LEU A 182 7.30 -18.88 -19.21
C LEU A 182 6.85 -18.89 -20.68
N PHE A 183 7.57 -19.61 -21.54
CA PHE A 183 7.23 -19.77 -22.95
C PHE A 183 5.85 -20.42 -23.15
N LYS A 184 5.55 -21.50 -22.40
CA LYS A 184 4.23 -22.16 -22.43
C LYS A 184 3.11 -21.21 -21.97
N CYS A 185 3.34 -20.44 -20.91
CA CYS A 185 2.37 -19.48 -20.40
C CYS A 185 2.07 -18.38 -21.43
N LEU A 186 3.10 -17.81 -22.05
CA LEU A 186 2.91 -16.80 -23.08
C LEU A 186 2.21 -17.37 -24.33
N SER A 187 2.54 -18.61 -24.70
CA SER A 187 1.88 -19.31 -25.80
C SER A 187 0.38 -19.50 -25.54
N LYS A 188 0.00 -19.87 -24.30
CA LYS A 188 -1.42 -19.92 -23.88
C LYS A 188 -2.13 -18.58 -24.02
N LEU A 189 -1.42 -17.47 -23.76
CA LEU A 189 -1.96 -16.12 -23.95
C LEU A 189 -2.01 -15.66 -25.42
N GLY A 190 -1.63 -16.53 -26.36
CA GLY A 190 -1.65 -16.27 -27.80
C GLY A 190 -0.42 -15.53 -28.31
N TRP A 191 0.73 -15.63 -27.63
CA TRP A 191 2.00 -15.09 -28.06
C TRP A 191 3.12 -16.14 -27.94
N ALA A 192 3.71 -16.54 -29.06
CA ALA A 192 4.87 -17.41 -29.09
C ALA A 192 6.03 -16.67 -29.82
N PRO A 193 7.15 -16.39 -29.14
CA PRO A 193 8.32 -15.80 -29.78
C PRO A 193 9.08 -16.87 -30.57
N GLY A 194 8.87 -16.93 -31.88
CA GLY A 194 9.51 -17.90 -32.76
C GLY A 194 8.94 -19.31 -32.57
N GLU A 195 8.47 -19.90 -33.66
CA GLU A 195 8.45 -21.37 -33.79
C GLU A 195 9.80 -21.82 -34.33
#